data_AF-A0A2U8E6X3-F1
#
_entry.id   AF-A0A2U8E6X3-F1
#
_cell.length_a   1.000
_cell.length_b   1.000
_cell.length_c   1.000
_cell.angle_alpha   90.00
_cell.angle_beta   90.00
_cell.angle_gamma   90.00
#
_symmetry.space_group_name_H-M   'P 1'
#
loop_
_entity.id
_entity.type
_entity.pdbx_description
1 polymer ?
#
loop_
_entity_poly.entity_id
_entity_poly.type
_entity_poly.pdbx_seq_one_letter_code
_entity_poly.pdbx_strand_id
1 'polypeptide(L)'
;MLQLSSLNQEHVSPTGLIRQEISRHTPLGQKAEAAARRGQSPSGETVTAIMRRWFWARKPDAGFALTGFPATLLQAKVFDEWLDARGESLDGVIDAADANDTASRHVVNHYRAHGLLLDDEALAPVLAK
;
A
#
# COMPACT_ATOMS: atom_id res chain seq x y z
N MET A 1 28.37 6.24 7.91
CA MET A 1 27.36 7.20 7.42
C MET A 1 26.77 6.62 6.17
N LEU A 2 25.57 6.05 6.24
CA LEU A 2 24.83 5.71 5.04
C LEU A 2 23.57 6.56 5.06
N GLN A 3 23.54 7.45 4.08
CA GLN A 3 22.42 8.33 3.81
C GLN A 3 21.35 7.46 3.13
N LEU A 4 20.15 7.38 3.70
CA LEU A 4 18.91 6.88 3.07
C LEU A 4 18.51 7.67 1.79
N SER A 5 19.43 8.38 1.15
CA SER A 5 19.19 9.37 0.11
C SER A 5 19.26 8.83 -1.32
N SER A 6 19.24 7.50 -1.57
CA SER A 6 19.40 6.98 -2.95
C SER A 6 18.43 5.90 -3.45
N LEU A 7 17.46 5.44 -2.65
CA LEU A 7 16.36 4.68 -3.22
C LEU A 7 15.34 5.69 -3.79
N ASN A 8 15.26 5.79 -5.12
CA ASN A 8 14.25 6.59 -5.82
C ASN A 8 12.86 5.93 -5.71
N GLN A 9 12.44 5.62 -4.48
CA GLN A 9 11.20 4.93 -4.16
C GLN A 9 10.17 5.91 -3.60
N GLU A 10 8.97 5.89 -4.18
CA GLU A 10 7.87 6.73 -3.69
C GLU A 10 7.23 6.09 -2.46
N HIS A 11 7.14 6.83 -1.35
CA HIS A 11 6.43 6.38 -0.16
C HIS A 11 4.94 6.75 -0.27
N VAL A 12 4.07 5.75 -0.24
CA VAL A 12 2.65 5.93 -0.55
C VAL A 12 1.77 5.30 0.53
N SER A 13 0.71 6.02 0.89
CA SER A 13 -0.34 5.55 1.79
C SER A 13 -1.72 5.95 1.27
N PRO A 14 -2.77 5.14 1.52
CA PRO A 14 -4.15 5.50 1.20
C PRO A 14 -4.54 6.87 1.75
N THR A 15 -4.20 7.16 3.01
CA THR A 15 -4.55 8.42 3.67
C THR A 15 -3.90 9.62 2.99
N GLY A 16 -2.65 9.49 2.55
CA GLY A 16 -1.94 10.52 1.78
C GLY A 16 -2.64 10.81 0.45
N LEU A 17 -2.92 9.75 -0.32
CA LEU A 17 -3.59 9.87 -1.62
C LEU A 17 -5.02 10.39 -1.49
N ILE A 18 -5.77 9.97 -0.47
CA ILE A 18 -7.12 10.49 -0.19
C ILE A 18 -7.09 12.00 0.01
N ARG A 19 -6.16 12.52 0.83
CA ARG A 19 -6.03 13.98 1.02
C ARG A 19 -5.73 14.70 -0.28
N GLN A 20 -4.89 14.13 -1.14
CA GLN A 20 -4.61 14.69 -2.46
C GLN A 20 -5.86 14.71 -3.34
N GLU A 21 -6.59 13.60 -3.43
CA GLU A 21 -7.83 13.49 -4.23
C GLU A 21 -8.90 14.48 -3.74
N ILE A 22 -9.05 14.65 -2.42
CA ILE A 22 -9.94 15.67 -1.81
C ILE A 22 -9.50 17.08 -2.23
N SER A 23 -8.23 17.42 -2.07
CA SER A 23 -7.71 18.76 -2.42
C SER A 23 -7.86 19.11 -3.90
N ARG A 24 -7.84 18.10 -4.77
CA ARG A 24 -8.01 18.22 -6.22
C ARG A 24 -9.49 18.15 -6.65
N HIS A 25 -10.42 18.01 -5.71
CA HIS A 25 -11.86 17.90 -5.96
C HIS A 25 -12.25 16.81 -6.98
N THR A 26 -11.51 15.70 -7.01
CA THR A 26 -11.78 14.60 -7.96
C THR A 26 -13.07 13.86 -7.57
N PRO A 27 -13.69 13.08 -8.48
CA PRO A 27 -14.86 12.27 -8.13
C PRO A 27 -14.60 11.29 -6.96
N LEU A 28 -13.40 10.73 -6.86
CA LEU A 28 -13.00 9.87 -5.74
C LEU A 28 -12.75 10.70 -4.47
N GLY A 29 -12.15 11.87 -4.59
CA GLY A 29 -11.96 12.83 -3.51
C GLY A 29 -13.28 13.26 -2.88
N GLN A 30 -14.27 13.60 -3.69
CA GLN A 30 -15.61 13.99 -3.21
C GLN A 30 -16.32 12.84 -2.47
N LYS A 31 -16.18 11.60 -2.95
CA LYS A 31 -16.69 10.41 -2.22
C LYS A 31 -16.02 10.24 -0.87
N ALA A 32 -14.70 10.36 -0.81
CA ALA A 32 -13.92 10.27 0.42
C ALA A 32 -14.23 11.43 1.38
N GLU A 33 -14.37 12.64 0.87
CA GLU A 33 -14.76 13.83 1.63
C GLU A 33 -16.17 13.68 2.23
N ALA A 34 -17.12 13.14 1.45
CA ALA A 34 -18.47 12.89 1.94
C ALA A 34 -18.49 11.86 3.09
N ALA A 35 -17.64 10.82 3.05
CA ALA A 35 -17.47 9.89 4.17
C ALA A 35 -16.87 10.60 5.40
N ALA A 36 -15.80 11.38 5.19
CA ALA A 36 -15.13 12.12 6.26
C ALA A 36 -16.08 13.11 6.97
N ARG A 37 -16.93 13.83 6.21
CA ARG A 37 -17.96 14.73 6.76
C ARG A 37 -19.00 14.01 7.63
N ARG A 38 -19.19 12.71 7.46
CA ARG A 38 -20.05 11.86 8.30
C ARG A 38 -19.30 11.21 9.48
N GLY A 39 -18.03 11.54 9.68
CA GLY A 39 -17.18 10.86 10.67
C GLY A 39 -16.88 9.41 10.33
N GLN A 40 -16.97 9.04 9.04
CA GLN A 40 -16.76 7.68 8.56
C GLN A 40 -15.46 7.58 7.75
N SER A 41 -14.81 6.43 7.81
CA SER A 41 -13.71 6.11 6.90
C SER A 41 -14.25 5.92 5.47
N PRO A 42 -13.50 6.30 4.43
CA PRO A 42 -13.83 5.95 3.05
C PRO A 42 -14.01 4.44 2.89
N SER A 43 -14.92 4.01 2.02
CA SER A 43 -15.16 2.59 1.78
C SER A 43 -13.91 1.90 1.22
N GLY A 44 -13.78 0.59 1.48
CA GLY A 44 -12.68 -0.21 0.93
C GLY A 44 -12.57 -0.09 -0.59
N GLU A 45 -13.70 -0.03 -1.30
CA GLU A 45 -13.75 0.20 -2.75
C GLU A 45 -13.20 1.57 -3.15
N THR A 46 -13.54 2.63 -2.40
CA THR A 46 -13.02 3.98 -2.66
C THR A 46 -11.51 4.01 -2.46
N VAL A 47 -11.01 3.40 -1.40
CA VAL A 47 -9.57 3.25 -1.13
C VAL A 47 -8.89 2.49 -2.28
N THR A 48 -9.42 1.32 -2.66
CA THR A 48 -8.87 0.51 -3.76
C THR A 48 -8.86 1.28 -5.08
N ALA A 49 -9.91 2.05 -5.39
CA ALA A 49 -9.97 2.85 -6.61
C ALA A 49 -8.91 3.98 -6.63
N ILE A 50 -8.68 4.64 -5.49
CA ILE A 50 -7.64 5.68 -5.35
C ILE A 50 -6.25 5.06 -5.51
N MET A 51 -5.98 3.94 -4.82
CA MET A 51 -4.71 3.22 -4.93
C MET A 51 -4.45 2.74 -6.37
N ARG A 52 -5.48 2.19 -7.03
CA ARG A 52 -5.41 1.78 -8.44
C ARG A 52 -5.03 2.96 -9.33
N ARG A 53 -5.70 4.10 -9.18
CA ARG A 53 -5.41 5.29 -9.99
C ARG A 53 -3.95 5.73 -9.85
N TRP A 54 -3.42 5.76 -8.63
CA TRP A 54 -2.01 6.06 -8.40
C TRP A 54 -1.09 4.99 -9.05
N PHE A 55 -1.36 3.71 -8.81
CA PHE A 55 -0.54 2.61 -9.29
C PHE A 55 -0.41 2.58 -10.82
N TRP A 56 -1.45 2.98 -11.56
CA TRP A 56 -1.39 3.06 -13.02
C TRP A 56 -0.83 4.38 -13.55
N ALA A 57 -0.84 5.45 -12.75
CA ALA A 57 -0.26 6.75 -13.13
C ALA A 57 1.25 6.85 -12.85
N ARG A 58 1.79 6.01 -11.96
CA ARG A 58 3.23 6.02 -11.63
C ARG A 58 4.09 5.55 -12.82
N LYS A 59 5.34 6.02 -12.83
CA LYS A 59 6.35 5.57 -13.80
C LYS A 59 6.65 4.07 -13.60
N PRO A 60 6.75 3.26 -14.68
CA PRO A 60 7.03 1.83 -14.56
C PRO A 60 8.29 1.48 -13.78
N ASP A 61 9.36 2.22 -14.00
CA ASP A 61 10.65 1.91 -13.39
C ASP A 61 10.85 2.59 -12.02
N ALA A 62 9.81 3.23 -11.49
CA ALA A 62 9.83 3.81 -10.15
C ALA A 62 9.38 2.77 -9.13
N GLY A 63 10.28 2.41 -8.23
CA GLY A 63 9.94 1.60 -7.06
C GLY A 63 9.02 2.36 -6.09
N PHE A 64 8.41 1.63 -5.16
CA PHE A 64 7.47 2.19 -4.21
C PHE A 64 7.52 1.46 -2.86
N ALA A 65 7.10 2.16 -1.81
CA ALA A 65 6.84 1.58 -0.49
C ALA A 65 5.41 1.89 -0.09
N LEU A 66 4.59 0.86 0.12
CA LEU A 66 3.19 1.01 0.54
C LEU A 66 3.07 0.87 2.06
N THR A 67 2.32 1.79 2.68
CA THR A 67 1.98 1.74 4.10
C THR A 67 0.47 1.77 4.28
N GLY A 68 -0.06 0.79 5.02
CA GLY A 68 -1.51 0.63 5.25
C GLY A 68 -2.31 0.14 4.04
N PHE A 69 -1.66 -0.40 3.01
CA PHE A 69 -2.30 -1.08 1.89
C PHE A 69 -1.40 -2.20 1.36
N PRO A 70 -1.96 -3.36 0.99
CA PRO A 70 -3.36 -3.76 1.17
C PRO A 70 -3.72 -3.99 2.64
N ALA A 71 -4.94 -3.63 3.04
CA ALA A 71 -5.42 -3.77 4.43
C ALA A 71 -6.42 -4.94 4.61
N THR A 72 -6.81 -5.60 3.52
CA THR A 72 -7.69 -6.76 3.54
C THR A 72 -7.24 -7.78 2.50
N LEU A 73 -7.60 -9.05 2.69
CA LEU A 73 -7.27 -10.11 1.72
C LEU A 73 -7.80 -9.82 0.31
N LEU A 74 -8.99 -9.23 0.21
CA LEU A 74 -9.55 -8.84 -1.09
C LEU A 74 -8.68 -7.78 -1.78
N GLN A 75 -8.21 -6.78 -1.03
CA GLN A 75 -7.30 -5.78 -1.57
C GLN A 75 -5.95 -6.39 -1.98
N ALA A 76 -5.43 -7.35 -1.21
CA ALA A 76 -4.19 -8.04 -1.54
C ALA A 76 -4.30 -8.76 -2.89
N LYS A 77 -5.33 -9.60 -3.05
CA LYS A 77 -5.56 -10.32 -4.32
C LYS A 77 -5.74 -9.39 -5.51
N VAL A 78 -6.51 -8.31 -5.33
CA VAL A 78 -6.69 -7.30 -6.38
C VAL A 78 -5.38 -6.56 -6.70
N PHE A 79 -4.54 -6.33 -5.70
CA PHE A 79 -3.23 -5.70 -5.90
C PHE A 79 -2.27 -6.62 -6.65
N ASP A 80 -2.29 -7.91 -6.35
CA ASP A 80 -1.49 -8.92 -7.06
C ASP A 80 -1.87 -8.96 -8.55
N GLU A 81 -3.16 -8.87 -8.89
CA GLU A 81 -3.61 -8.76 -10.29
C GLU A 81 -3.04 -7.52 -11.00
N TRP A 82 -2.83 -6.41 -10.27
CA TRP A 82 -2.23 -5.20 -10.86
C TRP A 82 -0.73 -5.36 -11.10
N LEU A 83 -0.04 -6.02 -10.17
CA LEU A 83 1.37 -6.35 -10.29
C LEU A 83 1.59 -7.29 -11.48
N ASP A 84 0.81 -8.37 -11.57
CA ASP A 84 0.83 -9.32 -12.68
C ASP A 84 0.56 -8.61 -14.02
N ALA A 85 -0.43 -7.73 -14.08
CA ALA A 85 -0.77 -6.98 -15.28
C ALA A 85 0.35 -6.03 -15.75
N ARG A 86 1.28 -5.64 -14.87
CA ARG A 86 2.47 -4.85 -15.21
C ARG A 86 3.75 -5.69 -15.32
N GLY A 87 3.67 -6.99 -15.07
CA GLY A 87 4.85 -7.86 -14.99
C GLY A 87 5.79 -7.45 -13.85
N GLU A 88 5.24 -6.89 -12.77
CA GLU A 88 5.99 -6.45 -11.59
C GLU A 88 5.78 -7.42 -10.43
N SER A 89 6.72 -7.42 -9.48
CA SER A 89 6.64 -8.23 -8.26
C SER A 89 6.96 -7.36 -7.04
N LEU A 90 6.49 -7.78 -5.87
CA LEU A 90 6.96 -7.20 -4.62
C LEU A 90 8.32 -7.79 -4.25
N ASP A 91 9.22 -6.95 -3.75
CA ASP A 91 10.50 -7.40 -3.19
C ASP A 91 10.34 -7.97 -1.78
N GLY A 92 9.30 -7.56 -1.07
CA GLY A 92 8.98 -8.08 0.26
C GLY A 92 7.84 -7.34 0.94
N VAL A 93 7.38 -7.92 2.05
CA VAL A 93 6.31 -7.42 2.91
C VAL A 93 6.81 -7.45 4.35
N ILE A 94 6.66 -6.34 5.04
CA ILE A 94 7.04 -6.18 6.44
C ILE A 94 5.77 -6.23 7.28
N ASP A 95 5.69 -7.19 8.18
CA ASP A 95 4.62 -7.25 9.17
C ASP A 95 4.92 -6.28 10.32
N ALA A 96 4.33 -5.10 10.25
CA ALA A 96 4.36 -4.11 11.34
C ALA A 96 3.03 -4.07 12.11
N ALA A 97 2.13 -5.04 11.89
CA ALA A 97 0.80 -5.04 12.46
C ALA A 97 0.80 -5.60 13.90
N ASP A 98 -0.16 -5.12 14.69
CA ASP A 98 -0.48 -5.74 15.97
C ASP A 98 -1.00 -7.17 15.72
N ALA A 99 -0.45 -8.16 16.43
CA ALA A 99 -0.79 -9.57 16.30
C ALA A 99 -2.30 -9.88 16.50
N ASN A 100 -3.05 -8.94 17.07
CA ASN A 100 -4.48 -9.09 17.32
C ASN A 100 -5.40 -8.64 16.16
N ASP A 101 -4.88 -8.07 15.07
CA ASP A 101 -5.71 -7.68 13.92
C ASP A 101 -5.91 -8.82 12.91
N THR A 102 -7.10 -9.43 12.93
CA THR A 102 -7.50 -10.50 12.01
C THR A 102 -7.44 -10.11 10.53
N ALA A 103 -7.76 -8.87 10.17
CA ALA A 103 -7.74 -8.45 8.76
C ALA A 103 -6.29 -8.39 8.25
N SER A 104 -5.40 -7.79 9.05
CA SER A 104 -3.96 -7.79 8.80
C SER A 104 -3.39 -9.20 8.76
N ARG A 105 -3.82 -10.11 9.66
CA ARG A 105 -3.38 -11.52 9.63
C ARG A 105 -3.68 -12.23 8.31
N HIS A 106 -4.83 -11.98 7.68
CA HIS A 106 -5.12 -12.59 6.38
C HIS A 106 -4.20 -12.06 5.28
N VAL A 107 -3.86 -10.77 5.30
CA VAL A 107 -2.91 -10.16 4.35
C VAL A 107 -1.51 -10.71 4.56
N VAL A 108 -1.04 -10.73 5.81
CA VAL A 108 0.27 -11.28 6.19
C VAL A 108 0.38 -12.75 5.79
N ASN A 109 -0.63 -13.56 6.11
CA ASN A 109 -0.62 -14.98 5.74
C ASN A 109 -0.60 -15.20 4.23
N HIS A 110 -1.32 -14.35 3.48
CA HIS A 110 -1.30 -14.37 2.02
C HIS A 110 0.11 -14.16 1.50
N TYR A 111 0.76 -13.05 1.85
CA TYR A 111 2.12 -12.76 1.37
C TYR A 111 3.20 -13.67 1.95
N ARG A 112 3.01 -14.23 3.15
CA ARG A 112 3.85 -15.31 3.70
C ARG A 112 3.78 -16.56 2.83
N ALA A 113 2.60 -16.96 2.36
CA ALA A 113 2.45 -18.12 1.48
C ALA A 113 3.13 -17.91 0.11
N HIS A 114 3.30 -16.66 -0.31
CA HIS A 114 4.07 -16.28 -1.50
C HIS A 114 5.59 -16.14 -1.24
N GLY A 115 6.06 -16.40 -0.02
CA GLY A 115 7.48 -16.28 0.34
C GLY A 115 7.99 -14.83 0.41
N LEU A 116 7.08 -13.85 0.52
CA LEU A 116 7.41 -12.43 0.48
C LEU A 116 7.55 -11.80 1.86
N LEU A 117 7.24 -12.52 2.93
CA LEU A 117 7.34 -11.97 4.28
C LEU A 117 8.82 -11.84 4.68
N LEU A 118 9.23 -10.63 5.05
CA LEU A 118 10.56 -10.36 5.58
C LEU A 118 10.53 -10.51 7.11
N ASP A 119 11.34 -11.41 7.64
CA ASP A 119 11.57 -11.54 9.08
C ASP A 119 12.52 -10.44 9.58
N ASP A 120 12.54 -10.15 10.89
CA ASP A 120 13.40 -9.11 11.50
C ASP A 120 14.90 -9.26 11.14
N GLU A 121 15.40 -10.48 10.95
CA GLU A 121 16.77 -10.73 10.46
C GLU A 121 16.99 -10.32 8.99
N ALA A 122 15.96 -10.43 8.15
CA ALA A 122 16.01 -10.01 6.74
C ALA A 122 15.93 -8.48 6.59
N LEU A 123 15.41 -7.78 7.60
CA LEU A 123 15.41 -6.32 7.67
C LEU A 123 16.75 -5.74 8.08
N ALA A 124 17.60 -6.50 8.79
CA ALA A 124 18.91 -6.04 9.23
C ALA A 124 19.76 -5.49 8.07
N PRO A 125 19.95 -6.16 6.92
CA PRO A 125 20.72 -5.57 5.82
C PRO A 125 20.00 -4.44 5.06
N VAL A 126 18.68 -4.35 5.14
CA VAL A 126 17.84 -3.30 4.51
C VAL A 126 17.80 -2.02 5.36
N LEU A 127 17.91 -2.16 6.69
CA LEU A 127 17.83 -1.08 7.67
C LEU A 127 19.19 -0.72 8.32
N ALA A 128 20.20 -1.59 8.27
CA ALA A 128 21.53 -1.35 8.84
C ALA A 128 22.50 -0.61 7.89
N LYS A 129 21.97 0.04 6.85
CA LYS A 129 22.74 0.87 5.93
C LYS A 129 22.06 2.21 5.68
#